data_AF-X1MMS0-F1
#
_entry.id   AF-X1MMS0-F1
#
_cell.length_a   1.000
_cell.length_b   1.000
_cell.length_c   1.000
_cell.angle_alpha   90.00
_cell.angle_beta   90.00
_cell.angle_gamma   90.00
#
_symmetry.space_group_name_H-M   'P 1'
#
loop_
_entity.id
_entity.type
_entity.pdbx_description
1 polymer ?
#
loop_
_entity_poly.entity_id
_entity_poly.type
_entity_poly.pdbx_seq_one_letter_code
_entity_poly.pdbx_strand_id
1 'polypeptide(L)'
;FFDPLTRNVENGLERVYIYPATHYLAPPERLDHILESIRKELEQRLAEFKSQGKLLEAQRLESRTNYDLEMISEVGYCSGIENYSRYFSGRAPGERPFCLIDYFPDDYLLFIDESHQSIPQLHAMHGGDRSRKDNLVRYGFRLPSAYDNRPLKYSEFESLANQVIYVSATPSPYELRISSQIAEQLIRPTGLVDPKITVKPTIHPVDDLLEEIKKRTEKKQRVLVTTLTKRMAEDLTEYLGDMGIKVR
;
A
#
# COMPACT_ATOMS: atom_id res chain seq x y z
N PHE A 1 21.85 -10.98 27.21
CA PHE A 1 20.47 -10.84 26.72
C PHE A 1 19.57 -11.60 27.69
N PHE A 2 18.26 -11.33 27.77
CA PHE A 2 17.39 -12.14 28.64
C PHE A 2 16.04 -12.36 27.98
N ASP A 3 15.47 -13.53 28.23
CA ASP A 3 14.10 -13.83 27.83
C ASP A 3 13.14 -13.10 28.79
N PRO A 4 12.30 -12.17 28.30
CA PRO A 4 11.38 -11.42 29.15
C PRO A 4 10.27 -12.27 29.79
N LEU A 5 9.96 -13.46 29.24
CA LEU A 5 8.93 -14.36 29.75
C LEU A 5 9.49 -15.30 30.82
N THR A 6 10.62 -15.96 30.55
CA THR A 6 11.21 -16.95 31.48
C THR A 6 12.22 -16.36 32.45
N ARG A 7 12.71 -15.14 32.17
CA ARG A 7 13.80 -14.44 32.89
C ARG A 7 15.13 -15.18 32.86
N ASN A 8 15.28 -16.15 31.96
CA ASN A 8 16.55 -16.80 31.73
C ASN A 8 17.51 -15.81 31.07
N VAL A 9 18.69 -15.68 31.66
CA VAL A 9 19.74 -14.80 31.16
C VAL A 9 20.65 -15.60 30.24
N GLU A 10 20.75 -15.16 29.00
CA GLU A 10 21.74 -15.63 28.05
C GLU A 10 22.99 -14.74 28.18
N ASN A 11 24.09 -15.34 28.62
CA ASN A 11 25.39 -14.68 28.68
C ASN A 11 26.03 -14.65 27.29
N GLY A 12 26.68 -13.54 26.93
CA GLY A 12 27.59 -13.46 25.79
C GLY A 12 27.13 -12.62 24.60
N LEU A 13 27.05 -11.30 24.76
CA LEU A 13 27.03 -10.37 23.63
C LEU A 13 28.15 -9.35 23.80
N GLU A 14 29.09 -9.31 22.85
CA GLU A 14 30.18 -8.32 22.85
C GLU A 14 29.66 -6.92 22.49
N ARG A 15 28.62 -6.83 21.66
CA ARG A 15 27.97 -5.57 21.24
C ARG A 15 26.48 -5.78 21.00
N VAL A 16 25.72 -4.71 21.21
CA VAL A 16 24.27 -4.64 20.94
C VAL A 16 23.98 -3.31 20.26
N TYR A 17 23.18 -3.34 19.20
CA TYR A 17 22.64 -2.15 18.54
C TYR A 17 21.19 -1.98 18.95
N ILE A 18 20.85 -0.84 19.57
CA ILE A 18 19.49 -0.50 19.95
C ILE A 18 19.00 0.55 18.96
N TYR A 19 18.06 0.15 18.11
CA TYR A 19 17.43 1.03 17.14
C TYR A 19 16.34 1.87 17.82
N PRO A 20 16.03 3.05 17.26
CA PRO A 20 14.96 3.86 17.81
C PRO A 20 13.59 3.18 17.69
N ALA A 21 12.72 3.42 18.66
CA ALA A 21 11.36 2.85 18.69
C ALA A 21 10.38 3.50 17.69
N THR A 22 10.80 4.57 17.00
CA THR A 22 10.00 5.32 16.04
C THR A 22 10.86 5.88 14.91
N HIS A 23 10.25 6.07 13.74
CA HIS A 23 10.90 6.63 12.55
C HIS A 23 10.80 8.16 12.46
N TYR A 24 10.00 8.80 13.32
CA TYR A 24 9.79 10.26 13.34
C TYR A 24 10.56 10.87 14.52
N LEU A 25 11.87 11.02 14.35
CA LEU A 25 12.75 11.57 15.37
C LEU A 25 13.43 12.82 14.84
N ALA A 26 13.40 13.87 15.66
CA ALA A 26 14.23 15.05 15.47
C ALA A 26 15.10 15.25 16.72
N PRO A 27 16.39 15.61 16.55
CA PRO A 27 17.21 16.08 17.67
C PRO A 27 16.52 17.28 18.37
N PRO A 28 16.60 17.41 19.71
CA PRO A 28 15.98 18.51 20.44
C PRO A 28 16.32 19.89 19.87
N GLU A 29 17.57 20.08 19.43
CA GLU A 29 18.08 21.30 18.81
C GLU A 29 17.34 21.72 17.52
N ARG A 30 16.72 20.78 16.82
CA ARG A 30 15.96 21.03 15.59
C ARG A 30 14.46 21.19 15.83
N LEU A 31 13.97 20.83 17.02
CA LEU A 31 12.55 20.77 17.32
C LEU A 31 11.90 22.16 17.27
N ASP A 32 12.53 23.16 17.90
CA ASP A 32 12.02 24.54 17.92
C ASP A 32 11.83 25.11 16.51
N HIS A 33 12.83 24.90 15.63
CA HIS A 33 12.77 25.32 14.24
C HIS A 33 11.67 24.58 13.44
N ILE A 34 11.46 23.28 13.71
CA ILE A 34 10.38 22.49 13.10
C ILE A 34 9.02 23.06 13.51
N LEU A 35 8.82 23.30 14.80
CA LEU A 35 7.57 23.87 15.33
C LEU A 35 7.29 25.26 14.74
N GLU A 36 8.31 26.12 14.67
CA GLU A 36 8.19 27.44 14.06
C GLU A 36 7.83 27.38 12.57
N SER A 37 8.46 26.46 11.83
CA SER A 37 8.15 26.26 10.40
C SER A 37 6.70 25.82 10.17
N ILE A 38 6.17 24.94 11.03
CA ILE A 38 4.77 24.50 10.97
C ILE A 38 3.83 25.66 11.34
N ARG A 39 4.15 26.45 12.37
CA ARG A 39 3.37 27.65 12.76
C ARG A 39 3.30 28.66 11.62
N LYS A 40 4.40 28.89 10.92
CA LYS A 40 4.45 29.79 9.76
C LYS A 40 3.55 29.33 8.62
N GLU A 41 3.54 28.04 8.29
CA GLU A 41 2.61 27.51 7.28
C GLU A 41 1.15 27.60 7.75
N LEU A 42 0.89 27.36 9.04
CA LEU A 42 -0.43 27.52 9.64
C LEU A 42 -0.93 28.96 9.47
N GLU A 43 -0.15 29.96 9.88
CA GLU A 43 -0.50 31.38 9.76
C GLU A 43 -0.86 31.77 8.32
N GLN A 44 -0.03 31.36 7.36
CA GLN A 44 -0.28 31.61 5.93
C GLN A 44 -1.59 30.97 5.47
N ARG A 45 -1.83 29.71 5.85
CA ARG A 45 -3.03 28.98 5.44
C ARG A 45 -4.30 29.53 6.10
N LEU A 46 -4.22 29.97 7.35
CA LEU A 46 -5.32 30.62 8.05
C LEU A 46 -5.69 31.96 7.40
N ALA A 47 -4.70 32.75 6.99
CA ALA A 47 -4.93 34.00 6.27
C ALA A 47 -5.66 33.76 4.94
N GLU A 48 -5.24 32.74 4.18
CA GLU A 48 -5.87 32.33 2.93
C GLU A 48 -7.33 31.88 3.13
N PHE A 49 -7.61 31.06 4.16
CA PHE A 49 -8.99 30.65 4.44
C PHE A 49 -9.87 31.82 4.87
N LYS A 50 -9.35 32.71 5.74
CA LYS A 50 -10.07 33.91 6.19
C LYS A 50 -10.38 34.85 5.02
N SER A 51 -9.44 35.05 4.09
CA SER A 51 -9.68 35.88 2.90
C SER A 51 -10.70 35.28 1.93
N GLN A 52 -10.91 33.95 1.96
CA GLN A 52 -11.93 33.24 1.18
C GLN A 52 -13.28 33.10 1.91
N GLY A 53 -13.43 33.65 3.13
CA GLY A 53 -14.63 33.48 3.95
C GLY A 53 -14.82 32.09 4.55
N LYS A 54 -13.79 31.22 4.49
CA LYS A 54 -13.79 29.84 5.01
C LYS A 54 -13.44 29.80 6.49
N LEU A 55 -14.26 30.45 7.31
CA LEU A 55 -13.99 30.64 8.74
C LEU A 55 -14.01 29.33 9.53
N LEU A 56 -14.88 28.38 9.16
CA LEU A 56 -14.98 27.08 9.83
C LEU A 56 -13.75 26.21 9.54
N GLU A 57 -13.27 26.18 8.30
CA GLU A 57 -12.05 25.49 7.91
C GLU A 57 -10.83 26.09 8.60
N ALA A 58 -10.76 27.42 8.72
CA ALA A 58 -9.70 28.11 9.45
C ALA A 58 -9.69 27.71 10.92
N GLN A 59 -10.83 27.81 11.61
CA GLN A 59 -10.95 27.44 13.02
C GLN A 59 -10.59 25.96 13.25
N ARG A 60 -11.05 25.06 12.37
CA ARG A 60 -10.74 23.63 12.42
C ARG A 60 -9.25 23.38 12.31
N LEU A 61 -8.59 24.02 11.35
CA LEU A 61 -7.17 23.86 11.09
C LEU A 61 -6.33 24.40 12.26
N GLU A 62 -6.69 25.58 12.77
CA GLU A 62 -6.05 26.24 13.90
C GLU A 62 -6.09 25.37 15.16
N SER A 63 -7.29 24.95 15.58
CA SER A 63 -7.46 24.11 16.77
C SER A 63 -6.69 22.81 16.68
N ARG A 64 -6.76 22.11 15.54
CA ARG A 64 -6.05 20.84 15.34
C ARG A 64 -4.54 21.05 15.39
N THR A 65 -4.03 22.02 14.63
CA THR A 65 -2.58 22.19 14.47
C THR A 65 -1.94 22.68 15.76
N ASN A 66 -2.59 23.58 16.51
CA ASN A 66 -2.07 24.04 17.79
C ASN A 66 -2.00 22.91 18.82
N TYR A 67 -3.03 22.05 18.88
CA TYR A 67 -3.01 20.86 19.74
C TYR A 67 -1.89 19.89 19.34
N ASP A 68 -1.74 19.61 18.04
CA ASP A 68 -0.67 18.73 17.55
C ASP A 68 0.73 19.31 17.88
N LEU A 69 0.92 20.63 17.77
CA LEU A 69 2.17 21.33 18.13
C LEU A 69 2.48 21.27 19.63
N GLU A 70 1.48 21.43 20.49
CA GLU A 70 1.63 21.29 21.95
C GLU A 70 2.05 19.87 22.32
N MET A 71 1.39 18.86 21.74
CA MET A 71 1.74 17.45 21.94
C MET A 71 3.16 17.12 21.46
N ILE A 72 3.59 17.65 20.31
CA ILE A 72 4.96 17.48 19.82
C ILE A 72 5.97 18.15 20.77
N SER A 73 5.65 19.33 21.29
CA SER A 73 6.54 20.08 22.21
C SER A 73 6.73 19.37 23.55
N GLU A 74 5.64 18.90 24.16
CA GLU A 74 5.65 18.33 25.52
C GLU A 74 5.99 16.84 25.55
N VAL A 75 5.45 16.06 24.60
CA VAL A 75 5.54 14.60 24.59
C VAL A 75 6.52 14.09 23.53
N GLY A 76 6.91 14.93 22.56
CA GLY A 76 7.73 14.52 21.42
C GLY A 76 6.94 13.76 20.35
N TYR A 77 5.62 13.62 20.49
CA TYR A 77 4.76 12.86 19.59
C TYR A 77 3.31 13.37 19.59
N CYS A 78 2.65 13.30 18.44
CA CYS A 78 1.21 13.52 18.32
C CYS A 78 0.56 12.46 17.41
N SER A 79 -0.76 12.29 17.53
CA SER A 79 -1.50 11.40 16.64
C SER A 79 -1.55 11.97 15.23
N GLY A 80 -0.97 11.26 14.27
CA GLY A 80 -0.86 11.73 12.89
C GLY A 80 0.40 12.54 12.61
N ILE A 81 1.47 12.34 13.39
CA ILE A 81 2.77 13.03 13.22
C ILE A 81 3.33 12.92 11.80
N GLU A 82 2.99 11.86 11.06
CA GLU A 82 3.40 11.65 9.68
C GLU A 82 2.95 12.79 8.74
N ASN A 83 1.87 13.51 9.08
CA ASN A 83 1.39 14.65 8.30
C ASN A 83 2.36 15.85 8.36
N TYR A 84 3.30 15.85 9.31
CA TYR A 84 4.37 16.82 9.45
C TYR A 84 5.72 16.27 8.98
N SER A 85 5.76 15.06 8.41
CA SER A 85 7.00 14.32 8.10
C SER A 85 8.01 15.11 7.26
N ARG A 86 7.56 15.98 6.35
CA ARG A 86 8.43 16.88 5.58
C ARG A 86 9.34 17.71 6.49
N TYR A 87 8.78 18.29 7.55
CA TYR A 87 9.53 19.14 8.48
C TYR A 87 10.55 18.34 9.28
N PHE A 88 10.14 17.18 9.81
CA PHE A 88 11.02 16.29 10.57
C PHE A 88 12.19 15.76 9.72
N SER A 89 11.92 15.44 8.45
CA SER A 89 12.94 14.98 7.51
C SER A 89 13.78 16.11 6.89
N GLY A 90 13.44 17.38 7.13
CA GLY A 90 14.15 18.53 6.58
C GLY A 90 14.06 18.66 5.05
N ARG A 91 13.06 18.02 4.43
CA ARG A 91 12.85 18.01 2.97
C ARG A 91 12.20 19.30 2.48
N ALA A 92 12.50 19.68 1.25
CA ALA A 92 11.83 20.79 0.57
C ALA A 92 10.37 20.42 0.20
N PRO A 93 9.48 21.41 0.03
CA PRO A 93 8.12 21.18 -0.48
C PRO A 93 8.14 20.43 -1.82
N GLY A 94 7.33 19.37 -1.94
CA GLY A 94 7.24 18.54 -3.14
C GLY A 94 8.33 17.47 -3.30
N GLU A 95 9.40 17.52 -2.51
CA GLU A 95 10.50 16.55 -2.57
C GLU A 95 10.01 15.12 -2.30
N ARG A 96 10.73 14.14 -2.86
CA ARG A 96 10.42 12.72 -2.68
C ARG A 96 10.51 12.33 -1.19
N PRO A 97 9.56 11.55 -0.65
CA PRO A 97 9.68 11.02 0.70
C PRO A 97 10.67 9.86 0.77
N PHE A 98 11.33 9.72 1.92
CA PHE A 98 12.09 8.52 2.23
C PHE A 98 11.16 7.32 2.32
N CYS A 99 11.61 6.18 1.82
CA CYS A 99 10.90 4.92 1.85
C CYS A 99 11.86 3.77 2.21
N LEU A 100 11.34 2.54 2.22
CA LEU A 100 12.12 1.35 2.55
C LEU A 100 13.34 1.17 1.63
N ILE A 101 13.23 1.55 0.35
CA ILE A 101 14.32 1.40 -0.63
C ILE A 101 15.56 2.19 -0.19
N ASP A 102 15.38 3.35 0.44
CA ASP A 102 16.49 4.20 0.91
C ASP A 102 17.31 3.56 2.05
N TYR A 103 16.82 2.47 2.65
CA TYR A 103 17.53 1.72 3.69
C TYR A 103 18.36 0.56 3.12
N PHE A 104 18.15 0.22 1.84
CA PHE A 104 18.96 -0.79 1.16
C PHE A 104 20.27 -0.17 0.65
N PRO A 105 21.35 -0.96 0.54
CA PRO A 105 22.51 -0.57 -0.23
C PRO A 105 22.16 -0.27 -1.69
N ASP A 106 22.96 0.56 -2.36
CA ASP A 106 22.73 0.99 -3.75
C ASP A 106 22.66 -0.19 -4.76
N ASP A 107 23.29 -1.32 -4.44
CA ASP A 107 23.38 -2.52 -5.28
C ASP A 107 22.28 -3.57 -5.00
N TYR A 108 21.16 -3.17 -4.39
CA TYR A 108 20.05 -4.07 -4.10
C TYR A 108 19.37 -4.62 -5.36
N LEU A 109 18.72 -5.77 -5.20
CA LEU A 109 17.92 -6.45 -6.22
C LEU A 109 16.43 -6.45 -5.81
N LEU A 110 15.56 -6.04 -6.72
CA LEU A 110 14.12 -5.98 -6.51
C LEU A 110 13.41 -7.09 -7.29
N PHE A 111 12.58 -7.88 -6.60
CA PHE A 111 11.62 -8.77 -7.23
C PHE A 111 10.22 -8.18 -7.12
N ILE A 112 9.49 -8.16 -8.24
CA ILE A 112 8.10 -7.73 -8.27
C ILE A 112 7.24 -8.93 -8.67
N ASP A 113 6.63 -9.53 -7.65
CA ASP A 113 5.71 -10.65 -7.81
C ASP A 113 4.37 -10.20 -8.37
N GLU A 114 3.76 -11.08 -9.17
CA GLU A 114 2.58 -10.80 -9.98
C GLU A 114 2.63 -9.42 -10.64
N SER A 115 3.75 -9.15 -11.34
CA SER A 115 4.09 -7.81 -11.85
C SER A 115 2.97 -7.15 -12.65
N HIS A 116 2.20 -7.96 -13.36
CA HIS A 116 1.09 -7.53 -14.19
C HIS A 116 -0.05 -6.87 -13.40
N GLN A 117 -0.15 -7.12 -12.09
CA GLN A 117 -1.04 -6.42 -11.15
C GLN A 117 -0.27 -5.41 -10.29
N SER A 118 0.90 -5.79 -9.78
CA SER A 118 1.69 -4.97 -8.86
C SER A 118 2.13 -3.64 -9.47
N ILE A 119 2.51 -3.61 -10.74
CA ILE A 119 2.94 -2.37 -11.42
C ILE A 119 1.77 -1.38 -11.58
N PRO A 120 0.60 -1.76 -12.16
CA PRO A 120 -0.57 -0.88 -12.16
C PRO A 120 -0.94 -0.34 -10.78
N GLN A 121 -0.83 -1.18 -9.73
CA GLN A 121 -1.09 -0.74 -8.37
C GLN A 121 -0.11 0.36 -7.93
N LEU A 122 1.20 0.18 -8.14
CA LEU A 122 2.22 1.19 -7.83
C LEU A 122 1.96 2.52 -8.53
N HIS A 123 1.56 2.50 -9.80
CA HIS A 123 1.16 3.71 -10.53
C HIS A 123 -0.02 4.45 -9.86
N ALA A 124 -1.00 3.71 -9.35
CA ALA A 124 -2.23 4.28 -8.80
C ALA A 124 -2.06 4.89 -7.39
N MET A 125 -1.08 4.42 -6.60
CA MET A 125 -0.95 4.77 -5.18
C MET A 125 -0.89 6.28 -4.93
N HIS A 126 -0.04 7.00 -5.66
CA HIS A 126 0.11 8.45 -5.51
C HIS A 126 -1.19 9.20 -5.86
N GLY A 127 -1.86 8.82 -6.94
CA GLY A 127 -3.10 9.46 -7.38
C GLY A 127 -4.23 9.30 -6.36
N GLY A 128 -4.41 8.07 -5.85
CA GLY A 128 -5.40 7.77 -4.83
C GLY A 128 -5.15 8.53 -3.52
N ASP A 129 -3.91 8.52 -3.04
CA ASP A 129 -3.54 9.24 -1.82
C ASP A 129 -3.71 10.76 -1.96
N ARG A 130 -3.29 11.33 -3.09
CA ARG A 130 -3.45 12.77 -3.38
C ARG A 130 -4.91 13.19 -3.36
N SER A 131 -5.79 12.43 -4.00
CA SER A 131 -7.23 12.70 -4.06
C SER A 131 -7.86 12.71 -2.66
N ARG A 132 -7.50 11.73 -1.82
CA ARG A 132 -7.97 11.67 -0.42
C ARG A 132 -7.49 12.87 0.40
N LYS A 133 -6.20 13.21 0.29
CA LYS A 133 -5.62 14.35 1.00
C LYS A 133 -6.17 15.70 0.54
N ASP A 134 -6.56 15.81 -0.73
CA ASP A 134 -7.14 17.05 -1.26
C ASP A 134 -8.35 17.50 -0.47
N ASN A 135 -9.27 16.58 -0.16
CA ASN A 135 -10.43 16.89 0.67
C ASN A 135 -10.01 17.34 2.08
N LEU A 136 -9.04 16.67 2.71
CA LEU A 136 -8.58 17.04 4.06
C LEU A 136 -7.98 18.45 4.10
N VAL A 137 -7.14 18.80 3.12
CA VAL A 137 -6.50 20.12 3.05
C VAL A 137 -7.49 21.20 2.63
N ARG A 138 -8.41 20.89 1.71
CA ARG A 138 -9.44 21.82 1.23
C ARG A 138 -10.42 22.22 2.34
N TYR A 139 -10.78 21.26 3.20
CA TYR A 139 -11.70 21.49 4.32
C TYR A 139 -10.97 21.74 5.65
N GLY A 140 -9.69 22.13 5.65
CA GLY A 140 -8.99 22.58 6.87
C GLY A 140 -8.80 21.51 7.94
N PHE A 141 -8.74 20.23 7.58
CA PHE A 141 -8.37 19.16 8.51
C PHE A 141 -6.85 19.00 8.66
N ARG A 142 -6.07 19.35 7.62
CA ARG A 142 -4.62 19.25 7.57
C ARG A 142 -3.99 20.42 6.80
N LEU A 143 -2.73 20.72 7.09
CA LEU A 143 -1.93 21.72 6.37
C LEU A 143 -1.58 21.24 4.94
N PRO A 144 -1.24 22.15 4.01
CA PRO A 144 -0.76 21.78 2.68
C PRO A 144 0.48 20.85 2.69
N SER A 145 1.39 21.02 3.64
CA SER A 145 2.53 20.10 3.86
C SER A 145 2.15 18.63 4.02
N ALA A 146 0.92 18.31 4.43
CA ALA A 146 0.44 16.93 4.50
C ALA A 146 0.47 16.25 3.12
N TYR A 147 0.41 16.98 2.00
CA TYR A 147 0.59 16.42 0.66
C TYR A 147 1.98 15.81 0.44
N ASP A 148 3.00 16.25 1.17
CA ASP A 148 4.39 15.78 1.05
C ASP A 148 4.66 14.51 1.87
N ASN A 149 3.70 14.10 2.70
CA ASN A 149 3.61 12.78 3.29
C ASN A 149 2.84 11.85 2.35
N ARG A 150 3.49 11.27 1.35
CA ARG A 150 2.82 10.54 0.26
C ARG A 150 3.59 9.28 -0.12
N PRO A 151 2.98 8.32 -0.82
CA PRO A 151 3.76 7.31 -1.53
C PRO A 151 4.59 7.95 -2.66
N LEU A 152 5.55 7.18 -3.17
CA LEU A 152 6.33 7.57 -4.34
C LEU A 152 5.41 7.78 -5.55
N LYS A 153 5.74 8.77 -6.37
CA LYS A 153 5.29 8.79 -7.76
C LYS A 153 5.99 7.66 -8.50
N TYR A 154 5.36 7.14 -9.55
CA TYR A 154 5.97 6.05 -10.30
C TYR A 154 7.35 6.42 -10.88
N SER A 155 7.50 7.64 -11.39
CA SER A 155 8.80 8.14 -11.87
C SER A 155 9.87 8.23 -10.78
N GLU A 156 9.49 8.48 -9.53
CA GLU A 156 10.41 8.46 -8.39
C GLU A 156 10.80 7.03 -8.05
N PHE A 157 9.86 6.07 -8.12
CA PHE A 157 10.16 4.65 -7.97
C PHE A 157 11.10 4.15 -9.07
N GLU A 158 10.85 4.47 -10.33
CA GLU A 158 11.72 4.11 -11.46
C GLU A 158 13.15 4.64 -11.28
N SER A 159 13.31 5.86 -10.72
CA SER A 159 14.64 6.42 -10.48
C SER A 159 15.41 5.75 -9.33
N LEU A 160 14.71 5.06 -8.43
CA LEU A 160 15.31 4.34 -7.31
C LEU A 160 15.57 2.88 -7.65
N ALA A 161 14.74 2.31 -8.53
CA ALA A 161 14.83 0.93 -8.97
C ALA A 161 16.18 0.68 -9.68
N ASN A 162 17.07 -0.06 -9.02
CA ASN A 162 18.34 -0.48 -9.60
C ASN A 162 18.17 -1.69 -10.52
N GLN A 163 18.29 -2.91 -10.00
CA GLN A 163 18.04 -4.14 -10.76
C GLN A 163 16.66 -4.70 -10.39
N VAL A 164 15.83 -4.97 -11.39
CA VAL A 164 14.44 -5.43 -11.18
C VAL A 164 14.17 -6.73 -11.94
N ILE A 165 13.59 -7.71 -11.25
CA ILE A 165 13.07 -8.95 -11.83
C ILE A 165 11.55 -8.93 -11.68
N TYR A 166 10.86 -8.81 -12.81
CA TYR A 166 9.41 -8.94 -12.89
C TYR A 166 9.04 -10.42 -12.94
N VAL A 167 8.22 -10.87 -11.99
CA VAL A 167 7.76 -12.26 -11.91
C VAL A 167 6.25 -12.26 -12.19
N SER A 168 5.84 -12.96 -13.25
CA SER A 168 4.44 -13.08 -13.62
C SER A 168 4.25 -14.25 -14.58
N ALA A 169 3.17 -15.02 -14.41
CA ALA A 169 2.74 -16.00 -15.39
C ALA A 169 2.15 -15.34 -16.66
N THR A 170 1.68 -14.10 -16.53
CA THR A 170 1.04 -13.30 -17.58
C THR A 170 1.62 -11.88 -17.58
N PRO A 171 2.90 -11.69 -17.96
CA PRO A 171 3.53 -10.36 -17.95
C PRO A 171 2.76 -9.40 -18.87
N SER A 172 2.51 -8.17 -18.37
CA SER A 172 1.81 -7.16 -19.16
C SER A 172 2.72 -6.56 -20.24
N PRO A 173 2.16 -5.84 -21.25
CA PRO A 173 2.96 -5.20 -22.29
C PRO A 173 3.99 -4.18 -21.78
N TYR A 174 3.78 -3.65 -20.58
CA TYR A 174 4.74 -2.75 -19.93
C TYR A 174 6.04 -3.51 -19.63
N GLU A 175 5.97 -4.60 -18.88
CA GLU A 175 7.12 -5.41 -18.44
C GLU A 175 7.87 -5.97 -19.64
N LEU A 176 7.15 -6.47 -20.65
CA LEU A 176 7.73 -7.00 -21.88
C LEU A 176 8.54 -5.94 -22.65
N ARG A 177 8.11 -4.68 -22.60
CA ARG A 177 8.78 -3.57 -23.31
C ARG A 177 10.03 -3.08 -22.57
N ILE A 178 9.99 -3.04 -21.24
CA ILE A 178 11.10 -2.50 -20.44
C ILE A 178 12.17 -3.54 -20.10
N SER A 179 11.83 -4.83 -20.17
CA SER A 179 12.76 -5.92 -19.83
C SER A 179 13.78 -6.11 -20.94
N SER A 180 15.06 -6.15 -20.58
CA SER A 180 16.14 -6.47 -21.51
C SER A 180 16.19 -7.96 -21.90
N GLN A 181 15.67 -8.82 -21.02
CA GLN A 181 15.65 -10.27 -21.21
C GLN A 181 14.37 -10.84 -20.61
N ILE A 182 13.80 -11.83 -21.30
CA ILE A 182 12.68 -12.63 -20.83
C ILE A 182 13.20 -14.03 -20.53
N ALA A 183 13.01 -14.49 -19.30
CA ALA A 183 13.33 -15.85 -18.88
C ALA A 183 12.03 -16.63 -18.71
N GLU A 184 11.83 -17.67 -19.52
CA GLU A 184 10.63 -18.50 -19.47
C GLU A 184 10.84 -19.71 -18.55
N GLN A 185 9.92 -19.92 -17.61
CA GLN A 185 9.90 -21.10 -16.73
C GLN A 185 8.55 -21.82 -16.84
N LEU A 186 8.42 -22.66 -17.88
CA LEU A 186 7.18 -23.39 -18.17
C LEU A 186 7.15 -24.80 -17.56
N ILE A 187 8.31 -25.43 -17.38
CA ILE A 187 8.41 -26.82 -16.91
C ILE A 187 8.23 -26.86 -15.40
N ARG A 188 7.20 -27.59 -14.95
CA ARG A 188 6.94 -27.84 -13.53
C ARG A 188 7.74 -29.07 -13.06
N PRO A 189 8.49 -28.99 -11.94
CA PRO A 189 9.24 -30.15 -11.42
C PRO A 189 8.38 -31.38 -11.10
N THR A 190 7.08 -31.18 -10.83
CA THR A 190 6.10 -32.23 -10.56
C THR A 190 5.60 -32.95 -11.80
N GLY A 191 5.91 -32.46 -13.01
CA GLY A 191 5.37 -32.98 -14.27
C GLY A 191 3.91 -32.63 -14.53
N LEU A 192 3.30 -31.73 -13.74
CA LEU A 192 1.93 -31.26 -13.96
C LEU A 192 1.83 -30.48 -15.28
N VAL A 193 0.91 -30.92 -16.14
CA VAL A 193 0.60 -30.30 -17.43
C VAL A 193 -0.53 -29.29 -17.31
N ASP A 194 -0.58 -28.35 -18.23
CA ASP A 194 -1.70 -27.40 -18.32
C ASP A 194 -3.02 -28.14 -18.61
N PRO A 195 -4.15 -27.65 -18.05
CA PRO A 195 -5.43 -28.31 -18.22
C PRO A 195 -5.95 -28.19 -19.66
N LYS A 196 -6.70 -29.20 -20.12
CA LYS A 196 -7.39 -29.14 -21.42
C LYS A 196 -8.53 -28.12 -21.35
N ILE A 197 -8.64 -27.28 -22.37
CA ILE A 197 -9.69 -26.27 -22.51
C ILE A 197 -10.74 -26.76 -23.50
N THR A 198 -12.01 -26.68 -23.11
CA THR A 198 -13.16 -27.03 -23.96
C THR A 198 -14.13 -25.86 -24.00
N VAL A 199 -14.50 -25.40 -25.20
CA VAL A 199 -15.52 -24.36 -25.40
C VAL A 199 -16.85 -25.03 -25.73
N LYS A 200 -17.91 -24.70 -24.98
CA LYS A 200 -19.27 -25.23 -25.18
C LYS A 200 -20.26 -24.12 -25.54
N PRO A 201 -21.32 -24.41 -26.31
CA PRO A 201 -22.41 -23.46 -26.57
C PRO A 201 -23.12 -23.03 -25.29
N THR A 202 -23.77 -21.86 -25.30
CA THR A 202 -24.51 -21.31 -24.16
C THR A 202 -25.94 -21.85 -24.06
N ILE A 203 -26.25 -23.00 -24.67
CA ILE A 203 -27.57 -23.62 -24.64
C ILE A 203 -27.60 -24.54 -23.41
N HIS A 204 -28.47 -24.25 -22.44
CA HIS A 204 -28.55 -24.95 -21.14
C HIS A 204 -27.21 -25.04 -20.37
N PRO A 205 -26.52 -23.90 -20.12
CA PRO A 205 -25.16 -23.90 -19.56
C PRO A 205 -25.10 -24.39 -18.11
N VAL A 206 -26.17 -24.17 -17.34
CA VAL A 206 -26.25 -24.58 -15.94
C VAL A 206 -26.46 -26.08 -15.81
N ASP A 207 -27.29 -26.68 -16.68
CA ASP A 207 -27.52 -28.13 -16.70
C ASP A 207 -26.24 -28.90 -17.07
N ASP A 208 -25.52 -28.43 -18.11
CA ASP A 208 -24.23 -28.98 -18.51
C ASP A 208 -23.18 -28.88 -17.39
N LEU A 209 -23.12 -27.72 -16.71
CA LEU A 209 -22.22 -27.51 -15.56
C LEU A 209 -22.56 -28.46 -14.40
N LEU A 210 -23.85 -28.65 -14.09
CA LEU A 210 -24.30 -29.53 -13.03
C LEU A 210 -23.89 -30.98 -13.30
N GLU A 211 -24.00 -31.45 -14.55
CA GLU A 211 -23.55 -32.77 -14.96
C GLU A 211 -22.03 -32.93 -14.77
N GLU A 212 -21.24 -31.94 -15.18
CA GLU A 212 -19.78 -31.97 -15.00
C GLU A 212 -19.37 -31.93 -13.52
N ILE A 213 -20.07 -31.16 -12.67
CA ILE A 213 -19.83 -31.13 -11.22
C ILE A 213 -20.07 -32.52 -10.61
N LYS A 214 -21.16 -33.21 -10.99
CA LYS A 214 -21.45 -34.56 -10.50
C LYS A 214 -20.33 -35.54 -10.87
N LYS A 215 -19.89 -35.54 -12.14
CA LYS A 215 -18.75 -36.36 -12.60
C LYS A 215 -17.45 -36.10 -11.82
N ARG A 216 -17.16 -34.85 -11.44
CA ARG A 216 -15.97 -34.51 -10.62
C ARG A 216 -16.15 -34.91 -9.16
N THR A 217 -17.35 -34.80 -8.62
CA THR A 217 -17.67 -35.16 -7.23
C THR A 217 -17.54 -36.66 -6.99
N GLU A 218 -17.98 -37.51 -7.94
CA GLU A 218 -17.77 -38.96 -7.91
C GLU A 218 -16.29 -39.34 -7.79
N LYS A 219 -15.40 -38.54 -8.41
CA LYS A 219 -13.94 -38.71 -8.35
C LYS A 219 -13.29 -38.02 -7.15
N LYS A 220 -14.08 -37.50 -6.20
CA LYS A 220 -13.63 -36.71 -5.04
C LYS A 220 -12.84 -35.44 -5.41
N GLN A 221 -13.01 -34.92 -6.62
CA GLN A 221 -12.36 -33.69 -7.09
C GLN A 221 -13.18 -32.45 -6.70
N ARG A 222 -12.69 -31.25 -7.05
CA ARG A 222 -13.36 -29.96 -6.80
C ARG A 222 -13.50 -29.20 -8.11
N VAL A 223 -14.49 -28.31 -8.16
CA VAL A 223 -14.78 -27.45 -9.31
C VAL A 223 -14.76 -26.00 -8.83
N LEU A 224 -14.18 -25.12 -9.65
CA LEU A 224 -14.22 -23.68 -9.47
C LEU A 224 -15.03 -23.09 -10.62
N VAL A 225 -15.96 -22.18 -10.29
CA VAL A 225 -16.82 -21.49 -11.26
C VAL A 225 -16.67 -20.00 -11.05
N THR A 226 -16.48 -19.26 -12.13
CA THR A 226 -16.36 -17.80 -12.13
C THR A 226 -17.52 -17.21 -12.92
N THR A 227 -18.22 -16.24 -12.33
CA THR A 227 -19.29 -15.47 -12.99
C THR A 227 -18.86 -14.00 -13.14
N LEU A 228 -19.62 -13.23 -13.93
CA LEU A 228 -19.29 -11.82 -14.19
C LEU A 228 -19.72 -10.87 -13.07
N THR A 229 -20.75 -11.23 -12.30
CA THR A 229 -21.28 -10.37 -11.24
C THR A 229 -21.48 -11.15 -9.96
N LYS A 230 -21.39 -10.44 -8.84
CA LYS A 230 -21.67 -11.00 -7.52
C LYS A 230 -23.06 -11.63 -7.44
N ARG A 231 -24.08 -10.94 -7.98
CA ARG A 231 -25.45 -11.46 -8.00
C ARG A 231 -25.56 -12.78 -8.77
N MET A 232 -24.91 -12.90 -9.93
CA MET A 232 -24.89 -14.17 -10.68
C MET A 232 -24.19 -15.28 -9.89
N ALA A 233 -23.14 -14.97 -9.13
CA ALA A 233 -22.50 -15.95 -8.25
C ALA A 233 -23.46 -16.41 -7.15
N GLU A 234 -24.18 -15.49 -6.53
CA GLU A 234 -25.18 -15.76 -5.48
C GLU A 234 -26.33 -16.61 -6.02
N ASP A 235 -26.98 -16.18 -7.10
CA ASP A 235 -28.10 -16.89 -7.75
C ASP A 235 -27.68 -18.32 -8.18
N LEU A 236 -26.48 -18.48 -8.73
CA LEU A 236 -25.95 -19.79 -9.13
C LEU A 236 -25.65 -20.68 -7.92
N THR A 237 -25.14 -20.09 -6.83
CA THR A 237 -24.82 -20.80 -5.60
C THR A 237 -26.10 -21.33 -4.95
N GLU A 238 -27.15 -20.52 -4.88
CA GLU A 238 -28.47 -20.93 -4.37
C GLU A 238 -29.06 -22.07 -5.20
N TYR A 239 -29.10 -21.90 -6.53
CA TYR A 239 -29.61 -22.92 -7.44
C TYR A 239 -28.86 -24.27 -7.31
N LEU A 240 -27.53 -24.23 -7.25
CA LEU A 240 -26.72 -25.45 -7.06
C LEU A 240 -26.97 -26.08 -5.68
N GLY A 241 -27.15 -25.26 -4.64
CA GLY A 241 -27.51 -25.69 -3.29
C GLY A 241 -28.86 -26.42 -3.26
N ASP A 242 -29.88 -25.87 -3.91
CA ASP A 242 -31.22 -26.47 -4.04
C ASP A 242 -31.18 -27.83 -4.76
N MET A 243 -30.25 -27.98 -5.72
CA MET A 243 -29.99 -29.24 -6.41
C MET A 243 -29.13 -30.23 -5.61
N GLY A 244 -28.82 -29.93 -4.35
CA GLY A 244 -28.10 -30.80 -3.42
C GLY A 244 -26.57 -30.81 -3.58
N ILE A 245 -26.00 -29.85 -4.32
CA ILE A 245 -24.55 -29.70 -4.46
C ILE A 245 -23.99 -28.97 -3.23
N LYS A 246 -22.89 -29.49 -2.67
CA LYS A 246 -22.14 -28.81 -1.60
C LYS A 246 -21.32 -27.66 -2.20
N VAL A 247 -21.88 -26.46 -2.16
CA VAL A 247 -21.29 -25.22 -2.69
C VAL A 247 -21.10 -24.19 -1.57
N ARG A 248 -20.16 -23.26 -1.75
CA ARG A 248 -19.83 -22.17 -0.81
C ARG A 248 -19.41 -20.92 -1.59
#